data_AF-A0A1D8TWX2-F1
#
_entry.id   AF-A0A1D8TWX2-F1
#
_cell.length_a   1.000
_cell.length_b   1.000
_cell.length_c   1.000
_cell.angle_alpha   90.00
_cell.angle_beta   90.00
_cell.angle_gamma   90.00
#
_symmetry.space_group_name_H-M   'P 1'
#
loop_
_entity.id
_entity.type
_entity.pdbx_description
1 polymer ?
#
loop_
_entity_poly.entity_id
_entity_poly.type
_entity_poly.pdbx_seq_one_letter_code
_entity_poly.pdbx_strand_id
1 'polypeptide(L)'
;MTKILYLIASHSNPDHIVRLVKKLKTGNPESQVLIHHDQSKSSLSPTSFEQINNVHILEDYVPVGWGDFSMVEMELRCINWLIDNSVTFDWLIFLSGQDYPLQPISQIEQFLKNTEYDGFLEYFPVQEPPETA
;
A
#
# COMPACT_ATOMS: atom_id res chain seq x y z
N MET A 1 -10.29 2.92 -17.79
CA MET A 1 -10.38 3.53 -16.44
C MET A 1 -9.04 3.25 -15.78
N THR A 2 -8.38 4.26 -15.21
CA THR A 2 -7.06 4.06 -14.59
C THR A 2 -7.22 3.13 -13.39
N LYS A 3 -6.46 2.04 -13.37
CA LYS A 3 -6.45 1.03 -12.32
C LYS A 3 -5.40 1.41 -11.28
N ILE A 4 -5.84 1.54 -10.04
CA ILE A 4 -4.98 1.94 -8.92
C ILE A 4 -4.87 0.75 -7.96
N LEU A 5 -3.63 0.43 -7.60
CA LEU A 5 -3.29 -0.52 -6.57
C LEU A 5 -2.70 0.20 -5.37
N TYR A 6 -3.28 -0.02 -4.19
CA TYR A 6 -2.75 0.45 -2.92
C TYR A 6 -2.00 -0.70 -2.24
N LEU A 7 -0.69 -0.56 -2.06
CA LEU A 7 0.12 -1.48 -1.28
C LEU A 7 0.27 -0.92 0.14
N ILE A 8 -0.28 -1.60 1.13
CA ILE A 8 -0.23 -1.19 2.54
C ILE A 8 0.77 -2.07 3.27
N ALA A 9 1.84 -1.48 3.80
CA ALA A 9 2.81 -2.15 4.67
C ALA A 9 2.52 -1.79 6.14
N SER A 10 2.22 -2.78 6.98
CA SER A 10 1.78 -2.56 8.35
C SER A 10 2.36 -3.59 9.34
N HIS A 11 2.40 -3.24 10.61
CA HIS A 11 2.87 -4.13 11.69
C HIS A 11 2.14 -3.91 13.02
N SER A 12 1.18 -2.97 13.07
CA SER A 12 0.46 -2.59 14.27
C SER A 12 -0.90 -2.00 13.92
N ASN A 13 -1.76 -1.82 14.93
CA ASN A 13 -3.07 -1.15 14.83
C ASN A 13 -4.00 -1.71 13.73
N PRO A 14 -4.38 -3.00 13.79
CA PRO A 14 -5.21 -3.64 12.76
C PRO A 14 -6.54 -2.90 12.50
N ASP A 15 -7.17 -2.33 13.54
CA ASP A 15 -8.39 -1.53 13.39
C ASP A 15 -8.19 -0.29 12.51
N HIS A 16 -7.00 0.33 12.59
CA HIS A 16 -6.65 1.44 11.71
C HIS A 16 -6.50 0.97 10.26
N ILE A 17 -5.87 -0.19 10.04
CA ILE A 17 -5.74 -0.77 8.70
C ILE A 17 -7.11 -1.06 8.10
N VAL A 18 -8.03 -1.67 8.86
CA VAL A 18 -9.41 -1.90 8.43
C VAL A 18 -10.11 -0.58 8.06
N ARG A 19 -9.90 0.47 8.85
CA ARG A 19 -10.45 1.80 8.56
C ARG A 19 -9.87 2.41 7.28
N LEU A 20 -8.55 2.34 7.09
CA LEU A 20 -7.86 2.84 5.90
C LEU A 20 -8.39 2.13 4.64
N VAL A 21 -8.42 0.79 4.64
CA VAL A 21 -8.95 0.00 3.53
C VAL A 21 -10.39 0.38 3.22
N LYS A 22 -11.27 0.47 4.24
CA LYS A 22 -12.66 0.92 4.03
C LYS A 22 -12.72 2.31 3.41
N LYS A 23 -11.84 3.24 3.80
CA LYS A 23 -11.80 4.60 3.26
C LYS A 23 -11.38 4.61 1.78
N LEU A 24 -10.35 3.83 1.41
CA LEU A 24 -9.92 3.65 0.02
C LEU A 24 -11.06 3.07 -0.83
N LYS A 25 -11.65 1.97 -0.37
CA LYS A 25 -12.72 1.24 -1.07
C LYS A 25 -14.03 2.02 -1.16
N THR A 26 -14.35 2.85 -0.18
CA THR A 26 -15.50 3.78 -0.27
C THR A 26 -15.26 4.84 -1.34
N GLY A 27 -14.02 5.31 -1.47
CA GLY A 27 -13.63 6.31 -2.47
C GLY A 27 -13.58 5.75 -3.90
N ASN A 28 -13.12 4.50 -4.05
CA ASN A 28 -13.15 3.76 -5.30
C ASN A 28 -13.38 2.25 -5.01
N PRO A 29 -14.59 1.72 -5.22
CA PRO A 29 -14.91 0.30 -4.98
C PRO A 29 -14.14 -0.69 -5.88
N GLU A 30 -13.62 -0.23 -7.02
CA GLU A 30 -12.90 -1.09 -7.98
C GLU A 30 -11.39 -1.13 -7.72
N SER A 31 -10.86 -0.19 -6.91
CA SER A 31 -9.43 -0.14 -6.56
C SER A 31 -8.95 -1.46 -5.95
N GLN A 32 -7.71 -1.83 -6.23
CA GLN A 32 -7.07 -3.02 -5.69
C GLN A 32 -6.26 -2.66 -4.44
N VAL A 33 -6.28 -3.53 -3.44
CA VAL A 33 -5.50 -3.35 -2.21
C VAL A 33 -4.73 -4.62 -1.92
N LEU A 34 -3.42 -4.51 -1.78
CA LEU A 34 -2.56 -5.55 -1.24
C LEU A 34 -2.01 -5.09 0.10
N ILE A 35 -2.11 -5.94 1.12
CA ILE A 35 -1.65 -5.65 2.47
C ILE A 35 -0.50 -6.61 2.79
N HIS A 36 0.67 -6.08 3.08
CA HIS A 36 1.64 -6.78 3.90
C HIS A 36 1.39 -6.39 5.36
N HIS A 37 1.24 -7.41 6.22
CA HIS A 37 1.18 -7.22 7.66
C HIS A 37 2.22 -8.10 8.32
N ASP A 38 3.14 -7.50 9.09
CA ASP A 38 4.07 -8.25 9.92
C ASP A 38 3.31 -8.88 11.10
N GLN A 39 2.86 -10.14 10.89
CA GLN A 39 2.09 -10.88 11.88
C GLN A 39 2.90 -11.22 13.14
N SER A 40 4.23 -11.04 13.13
CA SER A 40 5.07 -11.22 14.32
C SER A 40 4.89 -10.08 15.34
N LYS A 41 4.32 -8.94 14.93
CA LYS A 41 4.15 -7.74 15.75
C LYS A 41 2.72 -7.52 16.22
N SER A 42 1.75 -7.79 15.36
CA SER A 42 0.33 -7.81 15.70
C SER A 42 -0.44 -8.74 14.78
N SER A 43 -1.68 -9.07 15.16
CA SER A 43 -2.52 -9.93 14.33
C SER A 43 -3.49 -9.10 13.48
N LEU A 44 -3.44 -9.29 12.16
CA LEU A 44 -4.45 -8.80 11.22
C LEU A 44 -5.15 -9.99 10.56
N SER A 45 -6.43 -10.16 10.87
CA SER A 45 -7.22 -11.28 10.34
C SER A 45 -7.68 -11.01 8.90
N PRO A 46 -7.51 -11.97 7.97
CA PRO A 46 -8.13 -11.90 6.63
C PRO A 46 -9.65 -11.75 6.69
N THR A 47 -10.30 -12.30 7.73
CA THR A 47 -11.75 -12.22 7.92
C THR A 47 -12.27 -10.78 8.06
N SER A 48 -11.39 -9.84 8.41
CA SER A 48 -11.72 -8.41 8.47
C SER A 48 -12.06 -7.81 7.09
N PHE A 49 -11.71 -8.50 6.00
CA PHE A 49 -11.84 -8.00 4.62
C PHE A 49 -12.67 -8.92 3.71
N GLU A 50 -13.22 -10.04 4.21
CA GLU A 50 -13.97 -11.04 3.42
C GLU A 50 -15.12 -10.46 2.59
N GLN A 51 -15.74 -9.37 3.07
CA GLN A 51 -16.86 -8.71 2.38
C GLN A 51 -16.42 -7.52 1.50
N ILE A 52 -15.12 -7.35 1.30
CA ILE A 52 -14.55 -6.23 0.54
C ILE A 52 -13.80 -6.80 -0.67
N ASN A 53 -14.34 -6.56 -1.87
CA ASN A 53 -13.74 -7.04 -3.12
C ASN A 53 -12.35 -6.43 -3.35
N ASN A 54 -11.48 -7.16 -4.05
CA ASN A 54 -10.15 -6.72 -4.47
C ASN A 54 -9.24 -6.29 -3.31
N VAL A 55 -9.36 -6.94 -2.15
CA VAL A 55 -8.47 -6.77 -1.00
C VAL A 55 -7.77 -8.09 -0.73
N HIS A 56 -6.44 -8.08 -0.68
CA HIS A 56 -5.62 -9.24 -0.44
C HIS A 56 -4.66 -8.97 0.71
N ILE A 57 -4.42 -9.97 1.55
CA ILE A 57 -3.32 -9.96 2.53
C ILE A 57 -2.28 -10.95 2.03
N LEU A 58 -1.02 -10.51 2.00
CA LEU A 58 0.10 -11.40 1.67
C LEU A 58 0.30 -12.40 2.83
N GLU A 59 0.07 -13.68 2.56
CA GLU A 59 0.20 -14.75 3.57
C GLU A 59 1.66 -15.01 3.96
N ASP A 60 2.58 -14.94 2.99
CA ASP A 60 4.02 -15.11 3.17
C ASP A 60 4.67 -13.80 3.66
N TYR A 61 4.29 -13.36 4.86
CA TYR A 61 4.87 -12.15 5.46
C TYR A 61 6.31 -12.40 5.92
N VAL A 62 7.15 -11.38 5.75
CA VAL A 62 8.46 -11.29 6.39
C VAL A 62 8.40 -10.36 7.61
N PRO A 63 9.07 -10.69 8.73
CA PRO A 63 9.30 -9.74 9.80
C PRO A 63 10.11 -8.55 9.30
N VAL A 64 9.69 -7.33 9.63
CA VAL A 64 10.33 -6.11 9.13
C VAL A 64 11.07 -5.38 10.26
N GLY A 65 12.38 -5.22 10.07
CA GLY A 65 13.24 -4.41 10.93
C GLY A 65 13.27 -2.96 10.48
N TRP A 66 13.26 -2.02 11.43
CA TRP A 66 13.38 -0.60 11.10
C TRP A 66 14.80 -0.29 10.60
N GLY A 67 14.89 0.31 9.40
CA GLY A 67 16.16 0.64 8.75
C GLY A 67 16.92 -0.58 8.19
N ASP A 68 16.30 -1.75 8.18
CA ASP A 68 16.91 -2.99 7.69
C ASP A 68 16.45 -3.29 6.24
N PHE A 69 17.24 -4.11 5.54
CA PHE A 69 16.93 -4.54 4.17
C PHE A 69 15.60 -5.31 4.07
N SER A 70 15.10 -5.89 5.16
CA SER A 70 13.78 -6.53 5.22
C SER A 70 12.62 -5.64 4.74
N MET A 71 12.74 -4.31 4.81
CA MET A 71 11.76 -3.39 4.22
C MET A 71 11.71 -3.52 2.69
N VAL A 72 12.88 -3.54 2.04
CA VAL A 72 12.99 -3.72 0.59
C VAL A 72 12.58 -5.13 0.19
N GLU A 73 12.97 -6.15 0.97
CA GLU A 73 12.56 -7.53 0.72
C GLU A 73 11.03 -7.67 0.75
N MET A 74 10.37 -7.03 1.72
CA MET A 74 8.91 -6.99 1.83
C MET A 74 8.26 -6.41 0.57
N GLU A 75 8.73 -5.26 0.10
CA GLU A 75 8.21 -4.61 -1.12
C GLU A 75 8.38 -5.51 -2.35
N LEU A 76 9.56 -6.11 -2.53
CA LEU A 76 9.83 -7.02 -3.64
C LEU A 76 8.94 -8.27 -3.59
N ARG A 77 8.66 -8.83 -2.41
CA ARG A 77 7.73 -9.95 -2.25
C ARG A 77 6.30 -9.57 -2.62
N CYS A 78 5.84 -8.39 -2.22
CA CYS A 78 4.55 -7.86 -2.65
C CYS A 78 4.49 -7.72 -4.17
N ILE A 79 5.52 -7.14 -4.80
CA ILE A 79 5.57 -6.99 -6.27
C ILE A 79 5.56 -8.35 -6.97
N ASN A 80 6.34 -9.33 -6.49
CA ASN A 80 6.33 -10.68 -7.05
C ASN A 80 4.95 -11.32 -6.93
N TRP A 81 4.28 -11.18 -5.77
CA TRP A 81 2.92 -11.70 -5.60
C TRP A 81 1.94 -11.07 -6.60
N LEU A 82 2.04 -9.76 -6.85
CA LEU A 82 1.19 -9.08 -7.84
C LEU A 82 1.41 -9.64 -9.25
N ILE A 83 2.67 -9.90 -9.63
CA ILE A 83 3.04 -10.48 -10.91
C ILE A 83 2.49 -11.92 -11.03
N ASP A 84 2.75 -12.75 -10.02
CA ASP A 84 2.36 -14.17 -10.00
C ASP A 84 0.83 -14.36 -10.05
N ASN A 85 0.10 -13.41 -9.46
CA ASN A 85 -1.38 -13.41 -9.47
C ASN A 85 -1.97 -12.61 -10.64
N SER A 86 -1.15 -12.17 -11.60
CA SER A 86 -1.58 -11.41 -12.78
C SER A 86 -2.43 -10.17 -12.43
N VAL A 87 -2.11 -9.53 -11.31
CA VAL A 87 -2.79 -8.32 -10.85
C VAL A 87 -2.34 -7.16 -11.75
N THR A 88 -3.29 -6.57 -12.46
CA THR A 88 -3.03 -5.47 -13.40
C THR A 88 -3.40 -4.13 -12.78
N PHE A 89 -2.48 -3.19 -12.80
CA PHE A 89 -2.66 -1.81 -12.34
C PHE A 89 -1.89 -0.85 -13.26
N ASP A 90 -2.33 0.40 -13.33
CA ASP A 90 -1.63 1.48 -14.01
C ASP A 90 -0.74 2.26 -13.03
N TRP A 91 -1.15 2.34 -11.75
CA TRP A 91 -0.40 2.97 -10.68
C TRP A 91 -0.37 2.11 -9.42
N LEU A 92 0.79 2.07 -8.75
CA LEU A 92 0.96 1.52 -7.41
C LEU A 92 1.23 2.68 -6.45
N ILE A 93 0.43 2.77 -5.39
CA ILE A 93 0.62 3.72 -4.30
C ILE A 93 1.04 2.93 -3.07
N PHE A 94 2.27 3.15 -2.63
CA PHE A 94 2.79 2.57 -1.39
C PHE A 94 2.31 3.40 -0.19
N LEU A 95 1.79 2.73 0.83
CA LEU A 95 1.31 3.33 2.07
C LEU A 95 1.85 2.55 3.26
N SER A 96 2.31 3.25 4.27
CA SER A 96 2.47 2.67 5.60
C SER A 96 1.11 2.47 6.28
N GLY A 97 1.08 1.61 7.30
CA GLY A 97 -0.10 1.41 8.13
C GLY A 97 -0.53 2.62 8.97
N GLN A 98 0.21 3.74 8.92
CA GLN A 98 -0.10 4.98 9.62
C GLN A 98 -0.56 6.10 8.67
N ASP A 99 -0.47 5.88 7.36
CA ASP A 99 -0.90 6.85 6.37
C ASP A 99 -2.41 6.96 6.27
N TYR A 100 -2.88 8.16 5.88
CA TYR A 100 -4.31 8.39 5.66
C TYR A 100 -4.55 9.45 4.57
N PRO A 101 -5.51 9.24 3.67
CA PRO A 101 -5.78 10.20 2.59
C PRO A 101 -6.29 11.54 3.14
N LEU A 102 -5.63 12.62 2.75
CA LEU A 102 -6.02 14.00 3.08
C LEU A 102 -7.02 14.60 2.07
N GLN A 103 -7.10 13.99 0.88
CA GLN A 103 -8.01 14.39 -0.19
C GLN A 103 -8.99 13.25 -0.51
N PRO A 104 -10.12 13.54 -1.17
CA PRO A 104 -10.98 12.50 -1.73
C PRO A 104 -10.18 11.59 -2.67
N ILE A 105 -10.37 10.27 -2.54
CA ILE A 105 -9.69 9.27 -3.38
C ILE A 105 -9.89 9.58 -4.87
N SER A 106 -11.11 9.93 -5.27
CA SER A 106 -11.41 10.31 -6.65
C SER A 106 -10.55 11.47 -7.18
N GLN A 107 -10.13 12.41 -6.33
CA GLN A 107 -9.23 13.51 -6.75
C GLN A 107 -7.80 13.01 -6.96
N ILE A 108 -7.29 12.17 -6.05
CA ILE A 108 -5.96 11.56 -6.16
C ILE A 108 -5.86 10.72 -7.44
N GLU A 109 -6.86 9.87 -7.69
CA GLU A 109 -6.86 8.99 -8.87
C GLU A 109 -7.07 9.77 -10.17
N GLN A 110 -7.87 10.85 -10.14
CA GLN A 110 -8.03 11.73 -11.30
C GLN A 110 -6.75 12.50 -11.64
N PHE A 111 -5.95 12.86 -10.63
CA PHE A 111 -4.62 13.43 -10.82
C PHE A 111 -3.68 12.43 -11.51
N LEU A 112 -3.58 11.21 -10.96
CA LEU A 112 -2.74 10.15 -11.54
C LEU A 112 -3.19 9.71 -12.94
N LYS A 113 -4.48 9.81 -13.25
CA LYS A 113 -4.98 9.56 -14.60
C LYS A 113 -4.54 10.61 -15.63
N ASN A 114 -4.37 11.86 -15.20
CA ASN A 114 -4.16 13.00 -16.11
C ASN A 114 -2.72 13.48 -16.17
N THR A 115 -1.85 12.95 -15.32
CA THR A 115 -0.42 13.29 -15.31
C THR A 115 0.29 12.73 -16.54
N GLU A 116 1.36 13.41 -16.96
CA GLU A 116 2.27 12.94 -18.02
C GLU A 116 3.49 12.17 -17.47
N TYR A 117 3.59 12.06 -16.14
CA TYR A 117 4.66 11.34 -15.46
C TYR A 117 4.33 9.86 -15.25
N ASP A 118 5.36 9.03 -15.20
CA ASP A 118 5.25 7.58 -14.94
C ASP A 118 5.52 7.20 -13.47
N GLY A 119 5.91 8.16 -12.63
CA GLY A 119 6.29 7.91 -11.23
C GLY A 119 6.49 9.19 -10.42
N PHE A 120 6.20 9.09 -9.12
CA PHE A 120 6.45 10.15 -8.15
C PHE A 120 7.19 9.56 -6.96
N LEU A 121 8.43 10.00 -6.75
CA LEU A 121 9.25 9.63 -5.61
C LEU A 121 9.98 10.87 -5.11
N GLU A 122 10.07 10.99 -3.80
CA GLU A 122 11.00 11.94 -3.20
C GLU A 122 12.42 11.44 -3.36
N TYR A 123 13.33 12.35 -3.70
CA TYR A 123 14.75 12.06 -3.77
C TYR A 123 15.53 13.28 -3.28
N PHE A 124 16.72 13.03 -2.76
CA PHE A 124 17.65 14.07 -2.33
C PHE A 124 19.10 13.61 -2.57
N PRO A 125 20.05 14.55 -2.75
CA PRO A 125 21.46 14.21 -2.78
C PRO A 125 21.89 13.54 -1.48
N VAL A 126 22.68 12.47 -1.55
CA VAL A 126 23.13 11.71 -0.36
C VAL A 126 23.80 12.58 0.70
N GLN A 127 24.45 13.68 0.28
CA GLN A 127 25.16 14.60 1.16
C GLN A 127 24.27 15.69 1.77
N GLU A 128 23.03 15.82 1.32
CA GLU A 128 22.08 16.86 1.71
C GLU A 128 20.72 16.22 2.04
N PRO A 129 20.62 15.41 3.11
CA PRO A 129 19.34 14.85 3.51
C PRO A 129 18.36 15.94 3.92
N PRO A 130 17.05 15.76 3.67
CA PRO A 130 16.03 16.72 4.09
C PRO A 130 16.10 16.95 5.60
N GLU A 131 15.94 18.20 6.02
CA GLU A 131 16.08 18.61 7.43
C GLU A 131 15.04 17.99 8.38
N THR A 132 14.03 17.30 7.82
CA THR A 132 12.98 16.62 8.56
C THR A 132 12.63 15.29 7.90
N ALA A 133 12.85 14.19 8.62
CA ALA A 133 12.21 12.90 8.40
C ALA A 133 11.26 12.61 9.58
#